data_AF-A0A9E5S3N0-F1
#
_entry.id   AF-A0A9E5S3N0-F1
#
_cell.length_a   1.000
_cell.length_b   1.000
_cell.length_c   1.000
_cell.angle_alpha   90.00
_cell.angle_beta   90.00
_cell.angle_gamma   90.00
#
_symmetry.space_group_name_H-M   'P 1'
#
loop_
_entity.id
_entity.type
_entity.pdbx_description
1 polymer ?
#
loop_
_entity_poly.entity_id
_entity_poly.type
_entity_poly.pdbx_seq_one_letter_code
_entity_poly.pdbx_strand_id
1 'polypeptide(L)' 'MKSWLIISFVAFGMAFGSLILTPNKAKWLLQLSRPKWLIFKPAIPIIWTIIISFCAASANIVWQKIQGC' A
#
# COMPACT_ATOMS: atom_id res chain seq x y z
N MET A 1 -3.44 -0.58 22.01
CA MET A 1 -4.26 0.36 21.19
C MET A 1 -5.41 -0.40 20.55
N LYS A 2 -6.59 0.21 20.41
CA LYS A 2 -7.81 -0.45 19.92
C LYS A 2 -7.64 -0.80 18.43
N SER A 3 -7.52 -2.10 18.12
CA SER A 3 -7.22 -2.66 16.77
C SER A 3 -8.07 -2.07 15.63
N TRP A 4 -9.28 -1.64 15.95
CA TRP A 4 -10.23 -1.01 15.03
C TRP A 4 -9.73 0.28 14.36
N LEU A 5 -8.90 1.07 15.06
CA LEU A 5 -8.32 2.30 14.49
C LEU A 5 -7.26 2.01 13.44
N ILE A 6 -6.47 0.94 13.62
CA ILE A 6 -5.43 0.54 12.66
C ILE A 6 -6.06 0.03 11.37
N ILE A 7 -7.14 -0.76 11.48
CA ILE A 7 -7.89 -1.26 10.32
C ILE A 7 -8.50 -0.11 9.54
N SER A 8 -9.09 0.87 10.23
CA SER A 8 -9.66 2.06 9.58
C SER A 8 -8.60 2.92 8.89
N PHE A 9 -7.44 3.10 9.53
CA PHE A 9 -6.33 3.86 8.95
C PHE A 9 -5.77 3.21 7.69
N VAL A 10 -5.60 1.88 7.69
CA VAL A 10 -5.16 1.12 6.51
C VAL A 10 -6.19 1.16 5.39
N ALA A 11 -7.47 0.94 5.70
CA ALA A 11 -8.56 0.98 4.71
C ALA A 11 -8.67 2.38 4.06
N PHE A 12 -8.53 3.43 4.87
CA PHE A 12 -8.54 4.81 4.37
C PHE A 12 -7.32 5.11 3.49
N GLY A 13 -6.11 4.72 3.91
CA GLY A 13 -4.90 4.87 3.12
C GLY A 13 -4.98 4.16 1.76
N MET A 14 -5.67 3.01 1.71
CA MET A 14 -5.88 2.23 0.49
C MET A 14 -6.87 2.89 -0.49
N ALA A 15 -7.99 3.41 0.02
CA ALA A 15 -8.96 4.15 -0.77
C ALA A 15 -8.34 5.44 -1.34
N PHE A 16 -7.56 6.16 -0.53
CA PHE A 16 -6.91 7.40 -0.95
C PHE A 16 -5.76 7.16 -1.94
N GLY A 17 -4.95 6.11 -1.73
CA GLY A 17 -3.87 5.74 -2.65
C GLY A 17 -4.38 5.35 -4.03
N SER A 18 -5.50 4.63 -4.10
CA SER A 18 -6.16 4.26 -5.36
C SER A 18 -6.57 5.48 -6.20
N LEU A 19 -7.12 6.50 -5.55
CA LEU A 19 -7.60 7.72 -6.20
C LEU A 19 -6.46 8.59 -6.74
N ILE A 20 -5.29 8.59 -6.09
CA ILE A 20 -4.14 9.40 -6.50
C ILE A 20 -3.42 8.82 -7.73
N LEU A 21 -3.51 7.50 -7.95
CA LEU A 21 -2.77 6.83 -9.03
C LEU A 21 -3.37 6.95 -10.43
N THR A 22 -4.62 7.41 -10.57
CA THR A 22 -5.31 7.50 -11.87
C THR A 22 -5.95 8.88 -12.00
N PRO A 23 -5.45 9.78 -12.88
CA PRO A 23 -5.98 9.74 -14.25
C PRO A 23 -5.09 10.25 -15.42
N ASN A 24 -4.01 11.01 -15.23
CA ASN A 24 -3.58 11.96 -16.28
C ASN A 24 -2.27 11.67 -17.03
N LYS A 25 -1.54 10.58 -16.75
CA LYS A 25 -0.24 10.29 -17.39
C LYS A 25 -0.28 9.17 -18.44
N ALA A 26 -1.45 8.64 -18.77
CA ALA A 26 -1.58 7.50 -19.69
C ALA A 26 -1.51 7.89 -21.19
N LYS A 27 -1.89 9.13 -21.57
CA LYS A 27 -1.97 9.52 -22.99
C LYS A 27 -0.63 9.46 -23.73
N TRP A 28 0.45 9.91 -23.10
CA TRP A 28 1.80 9.88 -23.70
C TRP A 28 2.49 8.51 -23.53
N LEU A 29 2.05 7.69 -22.56
CA LEU A 29 2.57 6.34 -22.29
C LEU A 29 1.92 5.24 -23.14
N LEU A 30 0.72 5.49 -23.69
CA LEU A 30 0.04 4.61 -24.65
C LEU A 30 0.71 4.60 -26.03
N GLN A 31 1.53 5.61 -26.34
CA GLN A 31 2.26 5.70 -27.62
C GLN A 31 3.56 4.89 -27.64
N LEU A 32 4.02 4.38 -26.49
CA LEU A 32 5.14 3.43 -26.43
C LEU A 32 4.58 2.01 -26.47
N SER A 33 5.12 1.14 -27.35
CA SER A 33 4.85 -0.31 -27.30
C SER A 33 5.33 -0.87 -25.96
N ARG A 34 4.38 -1.13 -25.04
CA ARG A 34 4.69 -1.66 -23.70
C ARG A 34 4.64 -3.19 -23.75
N PRO A 35 5.65 -3.89 -23.22
CA PRO A 35 5.57 -5.33 -23.05
C PRO A 35 4.43 -5.69 -22.10
N LYS A 36 3.66 -6.74 -22.43
CA LYS A 36 2.45 -7.18 -21.69
C LYS A 36 2.68 -7.48 -20.20
N TRP A 37 3.93 -7.63 -19.77
CA TRP A 37 4.28 -7.85 -18.36
C TRP A 37 4.23 -6.58 -17.49
N LEU A 38 4.15 -5.38 -18.10
CA LEU A 38 4.07 -4.12 -17.36
C LEU A 38 2.64 -3.70 -16.98
N ILE A 39 1.66 -4.59 -17.22
CA ILE A 39 0.26 -4.43 -16.80
C ILE A 39 0.15 -4.47 -15.27
N PHE A 40 1.16 -4.99 -14.57
CA PHE A 40 1.26 -4.99 -13.10
C PHE A 40 1.59 -3.62 -12.47
N LYS A 41 1.66 -2.54 -13.25
CA LYS A 41 1.99 -1.19 -12.75
C LYS A 41 1.10 -0.67 -11.59
N PRO A 42 -0.22 -0.93 -11.53
CA PRO A 42 -1.03 -0.58 -10.37
C PRO A 42 -0.97 -1.62 -9.24
N ALA A 43 -0.42 -2.82 -9.49
CA ALA A 43 -0.25 -3.85 -8.46
C ALA A 43 0.98 -3.58 -7.56
N ILE A 44 2.01 -2.91 -8.09
CA ILE A 44 3.21 -2.49 -7.35
C ILE A 44 2.87 -1.73 -6.05
N PRO A 45 2.05 -0.67 -6.07
CA PRO A 45 1.68 0.04 -4.84
C PRO A 45 0.88 -0.83 -3.87
N ILE A 46 0.04 -1.75 -4.35
CA ILE A 46 -0.74 -2.67 -3.48
C ILE A 46 0.19 -3.64 -2.75
N ILE A 47 1.20 -4.18 -3.44
CA ILE A 47 2.18 -5.09 -2.81
C ILE A 47 2.96 -4.34 -1.72
N TRP A 48 3.37 -3.12 -2.01
CA TRP A 48 4.10 -2.30 -1.03
C TRP A 48 3.25 -1.89 0.18
N THR A 49 1.95 -1.61 0.00
CA THR A 49 1.07 -1.32 1.14
C THR A 49 0.90 -2.53 2.05
N ILE A 50 0.80 -3.73 1.48
CA ILE A 50 0.72 -4.97 2.25
C ILE A 50 2.01 -5.17 3.07
N ILE A 51 3.18 -5.03 2.43
CA ILE A 51 4.47 -5.19 3.08
C ILE A 51 4.65 -4.19 4.23
N ILE A 52 4.35 -2.90 3.99
CA ILE A 52 4.48 -1.85 5.02
C ILE A 52 3.52 -2.08 6.18
N SER A 53 2.26 -2.42 5.90
CA SER A 53 1.27 -2.68 6.94
C SER A 53 1.69 -3.84 7.83
N PHE A 54 2.23 -4.90 7.23
CA PHE A 54 2.68 -6.08 7.97
C PHE A 54 3.94 -5.77 8.79
N CYS A 55 4.87 -4.99 8.24
CA CYS A 55 6.07 -4.53 8.93
C CYS A 55 5.72 -3.66 10.15
N ALA A 56 4.79 -2.71 10.01
CA ALA A 56 4.33 -1.85 11.10
C ALA A 56 3.63 -2.66 12.22
N ALA A 57 2.79 -3.62 11.84
CA ALA A 57 2.13 -4.50 12.80
C ALA A 57 3.14 -5.38 13.55
N SER A 58 4.10 -5.97 12.84
CA SER A 58 5.15 -6.82 13.42
C SER A 58 6.03 -6.04 14.40
N ALA A 59 6.53 -4.86 13.99
CA ALA A 59 7.33 -4.01 14.85
C ALA A 59 6.57 -3.61 16.12
N ASN A 60 5.28 -3.25 16.01
CA ASN A 60 4.47 -2.90 17.17
C ASN A 60 4.24 -4.08 18.12
N ILE A 61 4.02 -5.29 17.60
CA ILE A 61 3.87 -6.51 18.43
C ILE A 61 5.18 -6.81 19.19
N VAL A 62 6.32 -6.75 18.50
CA VAL A 62 7.64 -6.99 19.11
C VAL A 62 7.96 -5.92 20.15
N TRP A 63 7.65 -4.66 19.86
CA TRP A 63 7.85 -3.54 20.76
C TRP A 63 7.02 -3.68 22.05
N GLN A 64 5.74 -4.03 21.94
CA GLN A 64 4.89 -4.31 23.11
C GLN A 64 5.37 -5.51 23.93
N LYS A 65 5.94 -6.53 23.27
CA LYS A 65 6.53 -7.70 23.94
C LYS A 65 7.79 -7.34 24.74
N ILE A 66 8.62 -6.42 24.23
CA ILE A 66 9.87 -6.00 24.86
C ILE A 66 9.62 -4.97 25.98
N GLN A 67 8.60 -4.13 25.85
CA GLN A 67 8.24 -3.10 26.83
C GLN A 67 7.46 -3.63 28.05
N GLY A 68 7.23 -4.94 28.13
CA GLY A 68 6.53 -5.59 29.24
C GLY A 68 7.44 -6.02 30.40
N CYS A 69 8.45 -5.21 30.75
CA CYS A 69 9.26 -5.33 31.97
C CYS A 69 9.26 -4.00 32.72
#